data_AF-A0A368G161-F1
#
_entry.id   AF-A0A368G161-F1
#
_cell.length_a   1.000
_cell.length_b   1.000
_cell.length_c   1.000
_cell.angle_alpha   90.00
_cell.angle_beta   90.00
_cell.angle_gamma   90.00
#
_symmetry.space_group_name_H-M   'P 1'
#
loop_
_entity.id
_entity.type
_entity.pdbx_description
1 polymer ?
#
loop_
_entity_poly.entity_id
_entity_poly.type
_entity_poly.pdbx_seq_one_letter_code
_entity_poly.pdbx_strand_id
1 'polypeptide(L)'
;MIPFPGPMLCIYLVIFAAVSWSTAPLQMVERPPADCLKPVRFSKERSDEFVNKVNSYRKSMVEGKQRNGQLESFLPVGENVLEMVSCKTFDVIEMLFNYV
;
A
#
# COMPACT_ATOMS: atom_id res chain seq x y z
N MET A 1 -25.96 -0.81 25.73
CA MET A 1 -26.39 -0.45 24.36
C MET A 1 -26.95 0.96 24.43
N ILE A 2 -26.20 1.95 23.98
CA ILE A 2 -26.66 3.35 23.94
C ILE A 2 -27.31 3.56 22.57
N PRO A 3 -28.59 3.95 22.48
CA PRO A 3 -29.24 4.20 21.20
C PRO A 3 -28.73 5.56 20.71
N PHE A 4 -27.80 5.57 19.75
CA PHE A 4 -27.40 6.81 19.10
C PHE A 4 -28.52 7.23 18.13
N PRO A 5 -29.21 8.35 18.37
CA PRO A 5 -30.20 8.84 17.42
C PRO A 5 -29.50 9.14 16.10
N GLY A 6 -30.03 8.63 14.99
CA GLY A 6 -29.48 8.70 13.63
C GLY A 6 -28.74 9.99 13.22
N PRO A 7 -29.17 11.22 13.60
CA PRO A 7 -28.44 12.43 13.21
C PRO A 7 -27.05 12.58 13.87
N MET A 8 -26.82 12.04 15.07
CA MET A 8 -25.54 12.18 15.77
C MET A 8 -24.44 11.35 15.11
N LEU A 9 -24.78 10.18 14.55
CA LEU A 9 -23.84 9.32 13.86
C LEU A 9 -23.24 10.00 12.62
N CYS A 10 -24.07 10.71 11.85
CA CYS A 10 -23.61 11.46 10.68
C CYS A 10 -22.62 12.56 11.04
N ILE A 11 -22.85 13.27 12.16
CA ILE A 11 -21.95 14.33 12.63
C ILE A 11 -20.59 13.74 13.02
N TYR A 12 -20.57 12.60 13.72
CA TYR A 12 -19.32 11.91 14.05
C TYR A 12 -18.56 11.46 12.79
N LEU A 13 -19.26 10.89 11.80
CA LEU A 13 -18.63 10.45 10.56
C LEU A 13 -18.00 11.62 9.78
N VAL A 14 -18.66 12.79 9.74
CA VAL A 14 -18.12 14.00 9.11
C VAL A 14 -16.88 14.49 9.84
N ILE A 15 -16.88 14.48 11.18
CA ILE A 15 -15.72 14.88 11.98
C ILE A 15 -14.54 13.92 11.75
N PHE A 16 -14.77 12.60 11.76
CA PHE A 16 -13.71 11.62 11.49
C PHE A 16 -13.12 11.78 10.08
N ALA A 17 -13.96 11.97 9.05
CA ALA A 17 -13.50 12.19 7.69
C ALA A 17 -12.68 13.49 7.56
N ALA A 18 -13.13 14.59 8.16
CA ALA A 18 -12.44 15.88 8.11
C ALA A 18 -11.10 15.85 8.88
N VAL A 19 -11.06 15.17 10.03
CA VAL A 19 -9.83 15.02 10.83
C VAL A 19 -8.82 14.11 10.12
N SER A 20 -9.25 13.01 9.51
CA SER A 20 -8.40 12.14 8.69
C SER A 20 -7.85 12.86 7.44
N TRP A 21 -8.67 13.69 6.77
CA TRP A 21 -8.22 14.50 5.64
C TRP A 21 -7.16 15.52 6.04
N SER A 22 -7.25 16.09 7.24
CA SER A 22 -6.29 17.08 7.75
C SER A 22 -4.93 16.48 8.11
N THR A 23 -4.86 15.16 8.33
CA THR A 23 -3.59 14.44 8.53
C THR A 23 -2.95 13.93 7.25
N ALA A 24 -3.71 13.81 6.15
CA ALA A 24 -3.19 13.33 4.87
C ALA A 24 -2.16 14.25 4.18
N PRO A 25 -2.15 15.59 4.37
CA PRO A 25 -1.11 16.44 3.79
C PRO A 25 0.03 16.77 4.77
N LEU A 26 0.04 16.24 6.00
CA LEU A 26 1.13 16.48 6.96
C LEU A 26 2.30 15.53 6.68
N GLN A 27 3.06 15.88 5.64
CA GLN A 27 4.52 15.86 5.54
C GLN A 27 4.92 15.71 4.06
N MET A 28 4.75 16.78 3.30
CA MET A 28 5.79 17.17 2.34
C MET A 28 7.05 17.52 3.16
N VAL A 29 7.67 16.51 3.80
CA VAL A 29 9.08 16.63 4.17
C VAL A 29 9.77 16.77 2.83
N GLU A 30 10.23 17.98 2.55
CA GLU A 30 11.10 18.25 1.43
C GLU A 30 12.18 17.17 1.45
N ARG A 31 12.14 16.26 0.47
CA ARG A 31 13.08 15.15 0.43
C ARG A 31 14.46 15.79 0.41
N PRO A 32 15.36 15.42 1.34
CA PRO A 32 16.71 15.93 1.30
C PRO A 32 17.29 15.63 -0.10
N PRO A 33 18.06 16.57 -0.67
CA PRO A 33 18.73 16.31 -1.94
C PRO A 33 19.55 15.03 -1.78
N ALA A 34 19.57 14.20 -2.81
CA ALA A 34 20.38 12.99 -2.76
C ALA A 34 21.85 13.40 -2.61
N ASP A 35 22.59 12.70 -1.74
CA ASP A 35 24.03 12.91 -1.53
C ASP A 35 24.90 12.54 -2.76
N CYS A 36 24.29 12.29 -3.92
CA CYS A 36 24.95 11.85 -5.13
C CYS A 36 24.89 12.92 -6.23
N LEU A 37 26.00 13.10 -6.94
CA LEU A 37 26.14 14.07 -8.04
C LEU A 37 25.16 13.83 -9.19
N LYS A 38 24.72 12.58 -9.39
CA LYS A 38 23.73 12.20 -10.39
C LYS A 38 22.80 11.12 -9.81
N PRO A 39 21.53 11.43 -9.53
CA PRO A 39 20.58 10.42 -9.10
C PRO A 39 20.31 9.44 -10.23
N VAL A 40 20.41 8.14 -9.92
CA VAL A 40 20.07 7.08 -10.86
C VAL A 40 18.56 7.08 -11.03
N ARG A 41 18.08 7.33 -12.25
CA ARG A 41 16.66 7.20 -12.56
C ARG A 41 16.30 5.72 -12.66
N PHE A 42 15.30 5.30 -11.90
CA PHE A 42 14.71 3.98 -12.05
C PHE A 42 13.81 3.99 -13.27
N SER A 43 14.14 3.22 -14.30
CA SER A 43 13.28 3.11 -15.48
C SER A 43 11.97 2.42 -15.11
N LYS A 44 10.92 2.71 -15.87
CA LYS A 44 9.60 2.10 -15.73
C LYS A 44 9.66 0.57 -15.81
N GLU A 45 10.40 0.07 -16.79
CA GLU A 45 10.65 -1.36 -16.97
C GLU A 45 11.31 -1.99 -15.74
N ARG A 46 12.34 -1.33 -15.19
CA ARG A 46 13.01 -1.79 -13.97
C ARG A 46 12.09 -1.74 -12.74
N SER A 47 11.20 -0.76 -12.68
CA SER A 47 10.14 -0.66 -11.66
C SER A 47 9.18 -1.85 -11.75
N ASP A 48 8.68 -2.14 -12.94
CA ASP A 48 7.74 -3.24 -13.15
C ASP A 48 8.41 -4.59 -12.89
N GLU A 49 9.66 -4.79 -13.33
CA GLU A 49 10.47 -5.98 -13.03
C GLU A 49 10.66 -6.17 -11.52
N PHE A 50 10.98 -5.09 -10.81
CA PHE A 50 11.14 -5.13 -9.36
C PHE A 50 9.85 -5.52 -8.65
N VAL A 51 8.72 -4.93 -9.03
CA VAL A 51 7.39 -5.26 -8.48
C VAL A 51 7.04 -6.72 -8.74
N ASN A 52 7.25 -7.21 -9.97
CA ASN A 52 7.01 -8.60 -10.32
C ASN A 52 7.87 -9.57 -9.50
N LYS A 53 9.14 -9.21 -9.27
CA LYS A 53 10.04 -9.99 -8.42
C LYS A 53 9.57 -10.03 -6.97
N VAL A 54 9.06 -8.92 -6.43
CA VAL A 54 8.49 -8.90 -5.08
C VAL A 54 7.23 -9.78 -5.00
N ASN A 55 6.34 -9.68 -6.00
CA ASN A 55 5.13 -10.50 -6.06
C ASN A 55 5.44 -12.00 -6.18
N SER A 56 6.49 -12.40 -6.89
CA SER A 56 6.90 -13.81 -6.98
C SER A 56 7.36 -14.38 -5.62
N TYR A 57 8.05 -13.58 -4.81
CA TYR A 57 8.40 -13.96 -3.43
C TYR A 57 7.18 -14.03 -2.53
N ARG A 58 6.25 -13.07 -2.62
CA ARG A 58 4.98 -13.08 -1.88
C ARG A 58 4.18 -14.34 -2.19
N LYS A 59 4.04 -14.68 -3.47
CA LYS A 59 3.39 -15.91 -3.92
C LYS A 59 4.04 -17.16 -3.34
N SER A 60 5.37 -17.21 -3.32
CA SER A 60 6.10 -18.35 -2.73
C SER A 60 5.87 -18.51 -1.22
N MET A 61 5.60 -17.41 -0.49
CA MET A 61 5.22 -17.45 0.92
C MET A 61 3.78 -17.92 1.12
N VAL A 62 2.84 -17.53 0.24
CA VAL A 62 1.44 -18.00 0.27
C VAL A 62 1.34 -19.49 -0.08
N GLU A 63 2.15 -19.96 -1.04
CA GLU A 63 2.19 -21.37 -1.43
C GLU A 63 2.96 -22.25 -0.42
N GLY A 64 3.53 -21.67 0.65
CA GLY A 64 4.30 -22.40 1.64
C GLY A 64 5.61 -23.00 1.11
N LYS A 65 6.17 -22.43 0.04
CA LYS A 65 7.40 -22.92 -0.61
C LYS A 65 8.66 -22.19 -0.14
N GLN A 66 8.51 -21.15 0.67
CA GLN A 66 9.63 -20.36 1.15
C GLN A 66 10.44 -21.14 2.20
N ARG A 67 11.76 -21.27 1.98
CA ARG A 67 12.69 -22.03 2.84
C ARG A 67 13.87 -21.21 3.35
N ASN A 68 13.88 -19.90 3.08
CA ASN A 68 15.00 -19.04 3.42
C ASN A 68 15.07 -18.67 4.92
N GLY A 69 14.62 -19.56 5.80
CA GLY A 69 14.67 -19.43 7.25
C GLY A 69 15.95 -20.03 7.84
N GLN A 70 16.17 -19.78 9.12
CA GLN A 70 17.31 -20.37 9.86
C GLN A 70 17.18 -21.89 10.01
N LEU A 71 15.95 -22.40 10.04
CA LEU A 71 15.64 -23.82 10.14
C LEU A 71 15.51 -24.43 8.74
N GLU A 72 15.84 -25.72 8.59
CA GLU A 72 15.58 -26.48 7.36
C GLU A 72 14.10 -26.84 7.17
N SER A 73 13.21 -25.91 7.55
CA SER A 73 11.77 -26.01 7.43
C SER A 73 11.22 -24.90 6.56
N PHE A 74 10.03 -25.10 6.02
CA PHE A 74 9.30 -24.03 5.36
C PHE A 74 8.96 -22.92 6.36
N LEU A 75 8.97 -21.67 5.89
CA LEU A 75 8.44 -20.56 6.64
C LEU A 75 6.91 -20.67 6.76
N PRO A 76 6.31 -20.10 7.81
CA PRO A 76 4.86 -20.01 7.94
C PRO A 76 4.21 -19.36 6.72
N VAL A 77 3.05 -19.87 6.33
CA VAL A 77 2.27 -19.33 5.22
C VAL A 77 1.63 -18.00 5.63
N GLY A 78 1.72 -17.01 4.74
CA GLY A 78 0.98 -15.76 4.89
C GLY A 78 -0.44 -15.88 4.33
N GLU A 79 -1.44 -15.54 5.12
CA GLU A 79 -2.82 -15.38 4.65
C GLU A 79 -3.06 -13.93 4.17
N ASN A 80 -3.96 -13.75 3.20
CA ASN A 80 -4.37 -12.42 2.69
C ASN A 80 -3.24 -11.55 2.09
N VAL A 81 -2.25 -12.18 1.46
CA VAL A 81 -1.15 -11.45 0.81
C VAL A 81 -1.58 -10.97 -0.58
N LEU A 82 -1.90 -9.68 -0.68
CA LEU A 82 -2.21 -9.03 -1.95
C LEU A 82 -0.95 -8.73 -2.76
N GLU A 83 -1.10 -8.70 -4.08
CA GLU A 83 -0.06 -8.26 -5.02
C GLU A 83 0.22 -6.77 -4.87
N MET A 84 1.49 -6.41 -4.96
CA MET A 84 1.88 -5.01 -5.11
C MET A 84 1.56 -4.57 -6.53
N VAL A 85 0.98 -3.38 -6.63
CA VAL A 85 0.65 -2.78 -7.89
C VAL A 85 1.69 -1.72 -8.27
N SER A 86 2.11 -1.71 -9.53
CA SER A 86 2.97 -0.65 -10.07
C SER A 86 2.16 0.65 -10.15
N CYS A 87 2.86 1.80 -10.03
CA CYS A 87 2.27 3.14 -9.91
C CYS A 87 1.25 3.52 -11.02
N LYS A 88 1.19 2.76 -12.13
CA LYS A 88 0.18 2.89 -13.21
C LYS A 88 -1.26 2.56 -12.80
N THR A 89 -1.46 1.75 -11.77
CA THR A 89 -2.81 1.31 -11.35
C THR A 89 -3.48 2.31 -10.40
N PHE A 90 -2.68 3.19 -9.79
CA PHE A 90 -3.15 4.32 -8.99
C PHE A 90 -3.29 5.60 -9.81
N ASP A 91 -3.37 5.50 -11.15
CA ASP A 91 -3.79 6.61 -12.00
C ASP A 91 -5.31 6.79 -11.89
N VAL A 92 -5.82 7.23 -10.73
CA VAL A 92 -7.08 7.99 -10.47
C VAL A 92 -8.43 7.45 -11.03
N ILE A 93 -8.44 6.41 -11.86
CA ILE A 93 -9.57 6.01 -12.71
C ILE A 93 -10.42 4.91 -12.04
N GLU A 94 -9.85 3.97 -11.27
CA GLU A 94 -10.68 2.99 -10.54
C GLU A 94 -11.49 3.59 -9.38
N MET A 95 -11.10 4.76 -8.88
CA MET A 95 -11.85 5.47 -7.84
C MET A 95 -13.05 6.27 -8.39
N LEU A 96 -13.06 6.57 -9.70
CA LEU A 96 -14.15 7.31 -10.35
C LEU A 96 -15.14 6.40 -11.08
N PHE A 97 -14.75 5.20 -11.53
CA PHE A 97 -15.65 4.31 -12.28
C PHE A 97 -16.47 3.31 -11.44
N ASN A 98 -16.22 3.20 -10.14
CA ASN A 98 -17.09 2.43 -9.22
C ASN A 98 -18.08 3.31 -8.43
N TYR A 99 -18.22 4.58 -8.82
CA TYR A 99 -19.19 5.54 -8.27
C TYR A 99 -19.99 6.25 -9.37
N VAL A 100 -20.38 5.51 -10.42
CA VAL A 100 -21.50 5.84 -11.31
C VAL A 100 -22.38 4.61 -11.46
#